data_AF-A0A401QA94-F1
#
_entry.id   AF-A0A401QA94-F1
#
_cell.length_a   1.000
_cell.length_b   1.000
_cell.length_c   1.000
_cell.angle_alpha   90.00
_cell.angle_beta   90.00
_cell.angle_gamma   90.00
#
_symmetry.space_group_name_H-M   'P 1'
#
loop_
_entity.id
_entity.type
_entity.pdbx_description
1 polymer ?
#
loop_
_entity_poly.entity_id
_entity_poly.type
_entity_poly.pdbx_seq_one_letter_code
_entity_poly.pdbx_strand_id
1 'polypeptide(L)'
;FSYRTNTTDIFHVDLHYWTNLKSTPSSSSPRERAFHSATIIGNYMVVYGGNFHIHYHEEKCYDGDIFFYHLGCHQWVSSEELGLLISTGN
;
A
#
# COMPACT_ATOMS: atom_id res chain seq x y z
N PHE A 1 -4.96 22.93 1.16
CA PHE A 1 -4.38 21.78 1.88
C PHE A 1 -4.25 20.61 0.92
N SER A 2 -3.18 19.82 1.00
CA SER A 2 -2.96 18.66 0.12
C SER A 2 -3.96 17.55 0.47
N TYR A 3 -4.79 17.14 -0.49
CA TYR A 3 -5.61 15.94 -0.36
C TYR A 3 -4.73 14.71 -0.47
N ARG A 4 -4.81 13.82 0.51
CA ARG A 4 -4.15 12.51 0.48
C ARG A 4 -5.12 11.51 -0.13
N THR A 5 -4.57 10.52 -0.83
CA THR A 5 -5.34 9.41 -1.42
C THR A 5 -4.75 8.09 -0.95
N ASN A 6 -5.57 7.05 -0.99
CA ASN A 6 -5.15 5.64 -0.87
C ASN A 6 -5.46 4.85 -2.15
N THR A 7 -5.77 5.53 -3.26
CA THR A 7 -5.97 4.87 -4.56
C THR A 7 -4.67 4.23 -5.02
N THR A 8 -4.79 3.09 -5.69
CA THR A 8 -3.69 2.42 -6.38
C THR A 8 -4.00 2.42 -7.86
N ASP A 9 -3.11 2.95 -8.68
CA ASP A 9 -3.31 3.12 -10.11
C ASP A 9 -2.12 2.50 -10.87
N ILE A 10 -2.40 1.86 -12.01
CA ILE A 10 -1.38 1.34 -12.93
C ILE A 10 -1.45 2.11 -14.24
N PHE A 11 -0.29 2.55 -14.71
CA PHE A 11 -0.14 3.08 -16.05
C PHE A 11 0.39 2.00 -17.00
N HIS A 12 -0.38 1.69 -18.02
CA HIS A 12 0.09 0.84 -19.11
C HIS A 12 0.93 1.69 -20.07
N VAL A 13 2.24 1.43 -20.13
CA VAL A 13 3.17 2.27 -20.91
C VAL A 13 2.88 2.20 -22.41
N ASP A 14 2.79 1.01 -23.01
CA ASP A 14 2.63 0.89 -24.47
C ASP A 14 1.29 1.40 -24.99
N LEU A 15 0.23 1.20 -24.19
CA LEU A 15 -1.14 1.53 -24.55
C LEU A 15 -1.58 2.91 -24.02
N HIS A 16 -0.72 3.59 -23.26
CA HIS A 16 -0.92 4.93 -22.71
C HIS A 16 -2.25 5.14 -21.99
N TYR A 17 -2.66 4.21 -21.12
CA TYR A 17 -3.88 4.38 -20.32
C TYR A 17 -3.66 4.01 -18.85
N TRP A 18 -4.47 4.63 -18.00
CA TRP A 18 -4.51 4.37 -16.58
C TRP A 18 -5.61 3.37 -16.23
N THR A 19 -5.29 2.46 -15.32
CA THR A 19 -6.26 1.56 -14.68
C THR A 19 -6.27 1.83 -13.19
N ASN A 20 -7.44 2.14 -12.65
CA ASN A 20 -7.62 2.21 -11.20
C ASN A 20 -7.81 0.80 -10.64
N LEU A 21 -6.94 0.39 -9.73
CA LEU A 21 -7.05 -0.87 -9.03
C LEU A 21 -7.95 -0.66 -7.81
N LYS A 22 -9.25 -0.88 -8.01
CA LYS A 22 -10.22 -0.88 -6.90
C LYS A 22 -9.88 -2.01 -5.94
N SER A 23 -9.18 -1.69 -4.86
CA SER A 23 -9.09 -2.57 -3.71
C SER A 23 -10.32 -2.36 -2.83
N THR A 24 -10.92 -3.45 -2.36
CA THR A 24 -11.85 -3.35 -1.22
C THR A 24 -11.06 -2.84 -0.01
N PRO A 25 -11.58 -1.85 0.73
CA PRO A 25 -10.95 -1.43 1.98
C PRO A 25 -10.80 -2.65 2.91
N SER A 26 -9.57 -2.91 3.34
CA SER A 26 -9.24 -3.97 4.29
C SER A 26 -8.31 -3.41 5.35
N SER A 27 -8.19 -4.10 6.49
CA SER A 27 -7.20 -3.76 7.52
C SER A 27 -5.75 -3.81 7.01
N SER A 28 -5.52 -4.55 5.92
CA SER A 28 -4.22 -4.67 5.26
C SER A 28 -3.91 -3.52 4.30
N SER A 29 -4.92 -2.74 3.89
CA SER A 29 -4.73 -1.58 3.01
C SER A 29 -4.27 -0.37 3.81
N PRO A 30 -3.31 0.42 3.32
CA PRO A 30 -2.94 1.67 3.97
C PRO A 30 -4.10 2.67 3.91
N ARG A 31 -4.23 3.47 4.97
CA ARG A 31 -4.95 4.75 4.92
C ARG A 31 -4.28 5.72 3.96
N GLU A 32 -5.02 6.75 3.56
CA GLU A 32 -4.51 7.83 2.74
C GLU A 32 -3.24 8.44 3.35
N ARG A 33 -2.16 8.48 2.56
CA ARG A 33 -0.84 8.89 3.04
C ARG A 33 -0.01 9.59 1.98
N ALA A 34 0.90 10.44 2.43
CA ALA A 34 1.89 11.11 1.57
C ALA A 34 3.30 10.90 2.14
N PHE A 35 4.33 11.19 1.34
CA PHE A 35 5.75 11.09 1.76
C PHE A 35 6.17 9.70 2.28
N HIS A 36 5.53 8.64 1.79
CA HIS A 36 5.93 7.26 2.07
C HIS A 36 7.11 6.85 1.18
N SER A 37 7.81 5.79 1.58
CA SER A 37 8.76 5.10 0.70
C SER A 37 8.11 3.86 0.11
N ALA A 38 8.48 3.50 -1.12
CA ALA A 38 7.99 2.29 -1.77
C ALA A 38 9.11 1.60 -2.57
N THR A 39 9.10 0.27 -2.56
CA THR A 39 10.00 -0.56 -3.38
C THR A 39 9.27 -1.81 -3.86
N ILE A 40 9.80 -2.45 -4.89
CA ILE A 40 9.32 -3.77 -5.34
C ILE A 40 10.27 -4.85 -4.82
N ILE A 41 9.71 -5.92 -4.26
CA ILE A 41 10.45 -7.12 -3.83
C ILE A 41 9.66 -8.34 -4.31
N GLY A 42 10.20 -9.09 -5.25
CA GLY A 42 9.50 -10.22 -5.87
C GLY A 42 8.17 -9.78 -6.49
N ASN A 43 7.07 -10.43 -6.11
CA ASN A 43 5.73 -10.11 -6.59
C ASN A 43 4.98 -9.09 -5.72
N TYR A 44 5.70 -8.31 -4.91
CA TYR A 44 5.10 -7.35 -3.98
C TYR A 44 5.63 -5.95 -4.19
N MET A 45 4.72 -4.97 -4.19
CA MET A 45 5.07 -3.60 -3.85
C MET A 45 5.00 -3.46 -2.33
N VAL A 46 6.10 -3.00 -1.74
CA VAL A 46 6.25 -2.79 -0.30
C VAL A 46 6.25 -1.30 -0.04
N VAL A 47 5.32 -0.83 0.80
CA VAL A 47 5.18 0.59 1.18
C VAL A 47 5.52 0.73 2.66
N TYR A 48 6.38 1.69 2.99
CA TYR A 48 6.80 1.97 4.36
C TYR A 48 6.49 3.40 4.78
N GLY A 49 5.84 3.50 5.94
CA GLY A 49 5.64 4.74 6.67
C GLY A 49 4.88 5.82 5.90
N GLY A 50 5.29 7.08 6.09
CA GLY A 50 4.65 8.26 5.51
C GLY A 50 3.73 8.98 6.48
N ASN A 51 3.13 10.07 6.00
CA ASN A 51 2.31 10.99 6.76
C ASN A 51 0.82 10.77 6.45
N PHE A 52 0.04 10.49 7.50
CA PHE A 52 -1.40 10.28 7.47
C PHE A 52 -2.15 11.25 8.41
N HIS A 53 -1.50 12.35 8.78
CA HIS A 53 -2.04 13.35 9.72
C HIS A 53 -3.38 13.90 9.25
N ILE A 54 -4.35 13.88 10.17
CA ILE A 54 -5.66 14.51 10.00
C ILE A 54 -5.82 15.51 11.13
N HIS A 55 -5.71 16.79 10.82
CA HIS A 55 -5.85 17.87 11.80
C HIS A 55 -7.14 17.69 12.62
N TYR A 56 -7.05 17.76 13.95
CA TYR A 56 -8.14 17.56 14.93
C TYR A 56 -8.69 16.13 15.10
N HIS A 57 -8.28 15.17 14.27
CA HIS A 57 -8.72 13.77 14.39
C HIS A 57 -7.56 12.83 14.71
N GLU A 58 -6.40 13.06 14.10
CA GLU A 58 -5.24 12.20 14.19
C GLU A 58 -3.96 13.04 14.09
N GLU A 59 -3.43 13.43 15.25
CA GLU A 59 -2.25 14.30 15.37
C GLU A 59 -0.91 13.56 15.16
N LYS A 60 -0.94 12.25 14.90
CA LYS A 60 0.25 11.48 14.54
C LYS A 60 0.70 11.87 13.13
N CYS A 61 1.86 12.53 13.05
CA CYS A 61 2.39 13.02 11.79
C CYS A 61 2.98 11.94 10.89
N TYR A 62 3.57 10.89 11.45
CA TYR A 62 4.26 9.86 10.67
C TYR A 62 4.00 8.49 11.23
N ASP A 63 3.94 7.50 10.34
CA ASP A 63 3.77 6.10 10.69
C ASP A 63 5.03 5.28 10.47
N GLY A 64 5.17 4.18 11.22
CA GLY A 64 6.23 3.19 11.08
C GLY A 64 5.76 1.88 10.45
N ASP A 65 4.52 1.81 9.99
CA ASP A 65 3.93 0.58 9.47
C ASP A 65 4.45 0.24 8.07
N ILE A 66 4.44 -1.07 7.76
CA ILE A 66 4.80 -1.64 6.45
C ILE A 66 3.57 -2.28 5.84
N PHE A 67 3.31 -2.00 4.57
CA PHE A 67 2.18 -2.50 3.80
C PHE A 67 2.68 -3.28 2.58
N PHE A 68 1.93 -4.31 2.20
CA PHE A 68 2.28 -5.20 1.10
C PHE A 68 1.15 -5.28 0.09
N TYR A 69 1.46 -5.00 -1.16
CA TYR A 69 0.53 -5.14 -2.28
C TYR A 69 1.02 -6.26 -3.20
N HIS A 70 0.26 -7.34 -3.31
CA HIS A 70 0.57 -8.46 -4.19
C HIS A 70 0.25 -8.09 -5.65
N LEU A 71 1.28 -7.94 -6.48
CA LEU A 71 1.19 -7.46 -7.86
C LEU A 71 0.38 -8.40 -8.76
N GLY A 72 0.46 -9.72 -8.54
CA GLY A 72 -0.28 -10.70 -9.36
C GLY A 72 -1.76 -10.85 -9.00
N CYS A 73 -2.15 -10.53 -7.77
CA CYS A 73 -3.54 -10.65 -7.29
C CYS A 73 -4.25 -9.31 -7.26
N HIS A 74 -3.51 -8.22 -7.42
CA HIS A 74 -3.97 -6.85 -7.29
C HIS A 74 -4.65 -6.57 -5.94
N GLN A 75 -4.04 -7.03 -4.85
CA GLN A 75 -4.59 -6.94 -3.50
C GLN A 75 -3.56 -6.53 -2.46
N TRP A 76 -3.98 -5.69 -1.52
CA TRP A 76 -3.25 -5.47 -0.26
C TRP A 76 -3.40 -6.72 0.63
N VAL A 77 -2.29 -7.24 1.15
CA VAL A 77 -2.25 -8.48 1.95
C VAL A 77 -1.68 -8.24 3.35
N SER A 78 -2.04 -9.09 4.31
CA SER A 78 -1.53 -8.97 5.67
C SER A 78 -0.05 -9.37 5.74
N SER A 79 0.72 -8.69 6.59
CA SER A 79 2.10 -9.09 6.90
C SER A 79 2.16 -10.45 7.61
N GLU A 80 1.11 -10.82 8.35
CA GLU A 80 0.98 -12.13 9.00
C GLU A 80 0.85 -13.26 7.96
N GLU A 81 0.07 -13.04 6.91
CA GLU A 81 -0.10 -14.01 5.81
C GLU A 81 1.22 -14.26 5.07
N LEU A 82 2.02 -13.20 4.88
CA LEU A 82 3.38 -13.29 4.35
C LEU A 82 4.30 -14.10 5.27
N GLY A 83 4.24 -13.86 6.59
CA GLY A 83 5.02 -14.61 7.57
C GLY A 83 4.70 -16.12 7.57
N LEU A 84 3.44 -16.48 7.35
CA LEU A 84 3.00 -17.88 7.24
C LEU A 84 3.49 -18.56 5.95
N LEU A 85 3.55 -17.84 4.82
CA LEU A 85 4.10 -18.37 3.57
C LEU A 85 5.61 -18.64 3.68
N ILE A 86 6.33 -17.81 4.44
CA ILE A 86 7.77 -18.00 4.67
C ILE A 86 8.02 -19.16 5.64
N SER A 87 7.18 -19.34 6.66
CA SER A 87 7.37 -20.40 7.65
C SER A 87 6.96 -21.79 7.16
N THR A 88 6.08 -21.89 6.17
CA THR A 88 5.61 -23.16 5.58
C THR A 88 6.45 -23.63 4.39
N GLY A 89 7.39 -22.81 3.90
CA GLY A 89 8.30 -23.15 2.80
C GLY A 89 9.58 -23.90 3.21
N ASN A 90 9.61 -24.49 4.41
CA ASN A 90 10.77 -25.22 4.96
C ASN A 90 10.40 -26.67 5.33
#